data_AF-A0A9X2DY12-F1
#
_entry.id   AF-A0A9X2DY12-F1
#
_cell.length_a   1.000
_cell.length_b   1.000
_cell.length_c   1.000
_cell.angle_alpha   90.00
_cell.angle_beta   90.00
_cell.angle_gamma   90.00
#
_symmetry.space_group_name_H-M   'P 1'
#
loop_
_entity.id
_entity.type
_entity.pdbx_description
1 polymer ?
#
loop_
_entity_poly.entity_id
_entity_poly.type
_entity_poly.pdbx_seq_one_letter_code
_entity_poly.pdbx_strand_id
1 'polypeptide(L)'
;MTDTARATGLSTLTASGPVTPAPFARRAAADVRRLPDSVTTSSQPVIGSRITVNGREFVVELDMAGIFLRQVRRSLRAGDGGLVLLRHVDGIEMIPITRRTPFEVTDIVCPEGVEPTEARVEAGLRAS
;
A
#
# COMPACT_ATOMS: atom_id res chain seq x y z
N MET A 1 -48.51 -38.15 19.78
CA MET A 1 -48.78 -39.42 19.10
C MET A 1 -48.37 -39.23 17.64
N THR A 2 -47.27 -39.87 17.23
CA THR A 2 -46.84 -40.25 15.85
C THR A 2 -46.75 -39.18 14.73
N ASP A 3 -45.80 -39.15 13.80
CA ASP A 3 -44.51 -39.82 13.53
C ASP A 3 -43.95 -39.24 12.19
N THR A 4 -42.62 -39.27 12.01
CA THR A 4 -41.78 -39.43 10.77
C THR A 4 -42.10 -38.72 9.42
N ALA A 5 -41.19 -38.43 8.47
CA ALA A 5 -39.77 -38.68 8.15
C ALA A 5 -39.37 -37.67 7.02
N ARG A 6 -38.18 -37.04 6.94
CA ARG A 6 -36.82 -37.48 6.52
C ARG A 6 -36.64 -37.82 5.02
N ALA A 7 -35.72 -37.14 4.32
CA ALA A 7 -34.59 -37.67 3.52
C ALA A 7 -33.96 -36.56 2.62
N THR A 8 -32.67 -36.17 2.71
CA THR A 8 -31.37 -36.83 2.35
C THR A 8 -30.98 -36.64 0.88
N GLY A 9 -29.77 -36.10 0.64
CA GLY A 9 -29.11 -36.16 -0.68
C GLY A 9 -27.81 -35.35 -0.79
N LEU A 10 -26.74 -35.79 -0.11
CA LEU A 10 -25.34 -35.45 -0.42
C LEU A 10 -24.87 -36.28 -1.62
N SER A 11 -24.08 -35.71 -2.54
CA SER A 11 -23.34 -36.48 -3.54
C SER A 11 -21.84 -36.20 -3.48
N THR A 12 -21.13 -37.33 -3.59
CA THR A 12 -19.80 -37.68 -3.12
C THR A 12 -18.70 -37.43 -4.17
N LEU A 13 -17.49 -37.20 -3.67
CA LEU A 13 -16.20 -37.23 -4.35
C LEU A 13 -15.91 -38.56 -5.06
N THR A 14 -15.15 -38.51 -6.16
CA THR A 14 -14.30 -39.63 -6.62
C THR A 14 -12.90 -39.12 -6.97
N ALA A 15 -11.90 -39.91 -6.59
CA ALA A 15 -10.46 -39.70 -6.74
C ALA A 15 -9.83 -40.85 -7.55
N SER A 16 -8.53 -40.71 -7.90
CA SER A 16 -7.57 -41.68 -8.49
C SER A 16 -7.51 -41.65 -10.03
N GLY A 17 -6.39 -41.64 -10.76
CA GLY A 17 -4.95 -41.91 -10.56
C GLY A 17 -4.23 -41.80 -11.95
N PRO A 18 -3.05 -42.40 -12.22
CA PRO A 18 -1.75 -41.71 -12.42
C PRO A 18 -1.05 -41.90 -13.80
N VAL A 19 0.20 -41.37 -13.93
CA VAL A 19 1.38 -41.85 -14.72
C VAL A 19 1.95 -40.93 -15.86
N THR A 20 3.20 -40.49 -15.67
CA THR A 20 4.21 -39.85 -16.59
C THR A 20 4.97 -40.95 -17.40
N PRO A 21 5.57 -40.81 -18.63
CA PRO A 21 6.48 -39.74 -19.11
C PRO A 21 6.48 -39.37 -20.65
N ALA A 22 7.30 -38.35 -21.02
CA ALA A 22 7.56 -37.81 -22.37
C ALA A 22 8.36 -38.77 -23.30
N PRO A 23 8.61 -38.50 -24.62
CA PRO A 23 9.73 -37.59 -24.97
C PRO A 23 9.78 -36.94 -26.41
N PHE A 24 10.71 -35.98 -26.57
CA PHE A 24 11.43 -35.45 -27.76
C PHE A 24 10.69 -34.93 -29.02
N ALA A 25 10.85 -33.63 -29.33
CA ALA A 25 11.64 -33.18 -30.49
C ALA A 25 11.87 -31.65 -30.49
N ARG A 26 13.12 -31.29 -30.79
CA ARG A 26 13.76 -29.96 -30.73
C ARG A 26 13.21 -28.99 -31.78
N ARG A 27 13.17 -27.69 -31.44
CA ARG A 27 13.79 -26.65 -32.28
C ARG A 27 14.20 -25.44 -31.46
N ALA A 28 15.51 -25.25 -31.40
CA ALA A 28 16.13 -24.01 -30.94
C ALA A 28 15.75 -22.88 -31.88
N ALA A 29 15.12 -21.85 -31.35
CA ALA A 29 15.12 -20.52 -31.94
C ALA A 29 15.79 -19.62 -30.89
N ALA A 30 17.06 -19.34 -31.14
CA ALA A 30 17.81 -18.31 -30.46
C ALA A 30 17.15 -16.97 -30.78
N ASP A 31 16.16 -16.59 -29.98
CA ASP A 31 15.63 -15.24 -29.95
C ASP A 31 16.20 -14.62 -28.68
N VAL A 32 17.43 -14.11 -28.80
CA VAL A 32 18.07 -13.27 -27.79
C VAL A 32 17.29 -11.96 -27.78
N ARG A 33 16.08 -12.02 -27.20
CA ARG A 33 15.38 -10.84 -26.75
C ARG A 33 16.19 -10.35 -25.57
N ARG A 34 17.11 -9.43 -25.86
CA ARG A 34 17.73 -8.58 -24.83
C ARG A 34 16.58 -8.01 -24.02
N LEU A 35 16.39 -8.57 -22.83
CA LEU A 35 15.66 -7.90 -21.78
C LEU A 35 16.35 -6.53 -21.64
N PRO A 36 15.62 -5.40 -21.63
CA PRO A 36 16.27 -4.15 -21.26
C PRO A 36 16.93 -4.35 -19.91
N ASP A 37 18.25 -4.19 -19.91
CA ASP A 37 19.10 -4.27 -18.73
C ASP A 37 18.52 -3.37 -17.64
N SER A 38 18.31 -3.98 -16.47
CA SER A 38 18.24 -3.36 -15.14
C SER A 38 17.59 -1.97 -15.09
N VAL A 39 16.27 -1.95 -14.83
CA VAL A 39 15.70 -0.80 -14.10
C VAL A 39 16.27 -0.87 -12.69
N THR A 40 17.41 -0.22 -12.46
CA THR A 40 17.85 0.18 -11.13
C THR A 40 16.85 1.21 -10.63
N THR A 41 15.72 0.74 -10.11
CA THR A 41 15.00 1.51 -9.13
C THR A 41 15.93 1.57 -7.93
N SER A 42 16.72 2.65 -7.79
CA SER A 42 17.28 2.99 -6.48
C SER A 42 16.10 3.37 -5.60
N SER A 43 15.32 2.38 -5.17
CA SER A 43 14.16 2.55 -4.31
C SER A 43 14.70 2.73 -2.90
N GLN A 44 15.27 3.91 -2.65
CA GLN A 44 15.56 4.35 -1.29
C GLN A 44 14.29 4.13 -0.47
N PRO A 45 14.40 3.46 0.70
CA PRO A 45 13.21 3.09 1.44
C PRO A 45 12.49 4.36 1.91
N VAL A 46 11.18 4.40 1.72
CA VAL A 46 10.35 5.51 2.23
C VAL A 46 10.20 5.33 3.73
N ILE A 47 10.66 6.32 4.49
CA ILE A 47 10.65 6.31 5.95
C ILE A 47 9.48 7.09 6.54
N GLY A 48 8.85 7.97 5.78
CA GLY A 48 7.66 8.72 6.19
C GLY A 48 7.14 9.61 5.07
N SER A 49 6.32 10.59 5.40
CA SER A 49 5.84 11.57 4.43
C SER A 49 5.83 12.97 5.02
N ARG A 50 6.01 13.97 4.15
CA ARG A 50 5.74 15.38 4.44
C ARG A 50 4.45 15.77 3.74
N ILE A 51 3.49 16.27 4.51
CA ILE A 51 2.22 16.78 4.01
C ILE A 51 2.24 18.29 4.10
N THR A 52 2.02 18.97 2.98
CA THR A 52 1.91 20.43 2.93
C THR A 52 0.46 20.80 2.72
N VAL A 53 -0.15 21.57 3.61
CA VAL A 53 -1.52 22.07 3.49
C VAL A 53 -1.54 23.57 3.69
N ASN A 54 -2.02 24.35 2.71
CA ASN A 54 -2.04 25.81 2.76
C ASN A 54 -0.68 26.43 3.17
N GLY A 55 0.43 25.81 2.73
CA GLY A 55 1.79 26.25 3.06
C GLY A 55 2.29 25.84 4.45
N ARG A 56 1.52 25.09 5.24
CA ARG A 56 1.97 24.47 6.50
C ARG A 56 2.45 23.06 6.24
N GLU A 57 3.64 22.74 6.74
CA GLU A 57 4.25 21.42 6.60
C GLU A 57 4.03 20.57 7.85
N PHE A 58 3.73 19.30 7.63
CA PHE A 58 3.55 18.30 8.68
C PHE A 58 4.35 17.06 8.33
N VAL A 59 5.29 16.68 9.20
CA VAL A 59 5.97 15.39 9.09
C VAL A 59 5.11 14.32 9.74
N VAL A 60 4.85 13.25 9.00
CA VAL A 60 3.98 12.17 9.44
C VAL A 60 4.60 10.80 9.19
N GLU A 61 4.22 9.85 10.02
CA GLU A 61 4.47 8.43 9.75
C GLU A 61 3.73 7.99 8.48
N LEU A 62 4.29 7.00 7.78
CA LEU A 62 3.78 6.54 6.49
C LEU A 62 2.32 6.06 6.56
N ASP A 63 1.95 5.39 7.65
CA ASP A 63 0.58 4.92 7.91
C ASP A 63 -0.40 6.09 8.11
N MET A 64 0.03 7.13 8.82
CA MET A 64 -0.74 8.35 9.08
C MET A 64 -1.01 9.15 7.80
N ALA A 65 -0.05 9.22 6.88
CA ALA A 65 -0.27 9.82 5.56
C ALA A 65 -1.41 9.12 4.79
N GLY A 66 -1.40 7.78 4.80
CA GLY A 66 -2.46 6.99 4.19
C GLY A 66 -3.83 7.21 4.84
N ILE A 67 -3.88 7.34 6.17
CA ILE A 67 -5.12 7.66 6.91
C ILE A 67 -5.64 9.04 6.50
N PHE A 68 -4.79 10.06 6.49
CA PHE A 68 -5.15 11.42 6.10
C PHE A 68 -5.76 11.45 4.69
N LEU A 69 -5.09 10.83 3.71
CA LEU A 69 -5.57 10.79 2.33
C LEU A 69 -6.93 10.09 2.21
N ARG A 70 -7.18 9.03 2.98
CA ARG A 70 -8.49 8.36 3.01
C ARG A 70 -9.57 9.27 3.60
N GLN A 71 -9.27 10.00 4.68
CA GLN A 71 -10.20 10.96 5.28
C GLN A 71 -10.51 12.12 4.33
N VAL A 72 -9.49 12.71 3.70
CA VAL A 72 -9.65 13.76 2.67
C VAL A 72 -10.55 13.28 1.54
N ARG A 73 -10.26 12.11 0.95
CA ARG A 73 -11.06 11.54 -0.14
C ARG A 73 -12.51 11.31 0.28
N ARG A 74 -12.74 10.84 1.51
CA ARG A 74 -14.10 10.65 2.04
C ARG A 74 -14.81 11.99 2.24
N SER A 75 -14.13 12.97 2.80
CA SER A 75 -14.66 14.32 3.06
C SER A 75 -15.05 15.03 1.75
N LEU A 76 -14.18 14.98 0.73
CA LEU A 76 -14.47 15.60 -0.58
C LEU A 76 -15.62 14.92 -1.32
N ARG A 77 -15.77 13.59 -1.18
CA ARG A 77 -16.92 12.85 -1.74
C ARG A 77 -18.25 13.24 -1.08
N ALA A 78 -18.23 13.71 0.16
CA ALA A 78 -19.45 14.12 0.87
C ALA A 78 -19.98 15.50 0.42
N GLY A 79 -19.22 16.26 -0.39
CA GLY A 79 -19.70 17.50 -1.01
C GLY A 79 -18.72 18.65 -0.83
N ASP A 80 -18.82 19.35 0.29
CA ASP A 80 -18.15 20.64 0.51
C ASP A 80 -16.77 20.51 1.17
N GLY A 81 -16.39 19.30 1.58
CA GLY A 81 -15.24 19.07 2.43
C GLY A 81 -15.63 19.06 3.91
N GLY A 82 -14.66 19.21 4.80
CA GLY A 82 -14.84 19.06 6.23
C GLY A 82 -13.54 19.08 7.00
N LEU A 83 -13.64 18.82 8.30
CA LEU A 83 -12.49 18.74 9.19
C LEU A 83 -11.89 17.34 9.14
N VAL A 84 -10.59 17.27 8.87
CA VAL A 84 -9.81 16.04 8.81
C VAL A 84 -8.80 16.07 9.94
N LEU A 85 -8.67 14.96 10.67
CA LEU A 85 -7.66 14.85 11.72
C LEU A 85 -6.36 14.37 11.11
N LEU A 86 -5.29 15.11 11.36
CA LEU A 86 -3.93 14.75 10.98
C LEU A 86 -3.10 14.50 12.24
N ARG A 87 -2.65 13.27 12.43
CA ARG A 87 -1.64 12.96 13.44
C ARG A 87 -0.26 13.10 12.81
N HIS A 88 0.53 14.04 13.32
CA HIS A 88 1.91 14.31 12.93
C HIS A 88 2.85 14.07 14.11
N VAL A 89 4.15 14.23 13.88
CA VAL A 89 5.18 13.95 14.89
C VAL A 89 5.04 14.83 16.14
N ASP A 90 4.64 16.09 15.97
CA ASP A 90 4.47 17.05 17.08
C ASP A 90 3.09 17.00 17.76
N GLY A 91 2.13 16.24 17.21
CA GLY A 91 0.78 16.18 17.80
C GLY A 91 -0.33 15.79 16.83
N ILE A 92 -1.52 16.32 17.10
CA ILE A 92 -2.71 16.11 16.27
C ILE A 92 -3.25 17.47 15.88
N GLU A 93 -3.45 17.68 14.58
CA GLU A 93 -4.00 18.89 14.01
C GLU A 93 -5.33 18.59 13.34
N MET A 94 -6.30 19.49 13.51
CA MET A 94 -7.57 19.44 12.81
C MET A 94 -7.52 20.37 11.60
N ILE A 95 -7.50 19.79 10.41
CA ILE A 95 -7.26 20.52 9.15
C ILE A 95 -8.59 20.73 8.41
N PRO A 96 -8.96 21.98 8.09
CA PRO A 96 -10.10 22.26 7.22
C PRO A 96 -9.73 21.94 5.77
N ILE A 97 -10.42 20.95 5.20
CA ILE A 97 -10.23 20.52 3.82
C ILE A 97 -11.48 20.85 3.03
N THR A 98 -11.31 21.51 1.89
CA THR A 98 -12.34 21.77 0.89
C THR A 98 -11.79 21.36 -0.47
N ARG A 99 -12.64 21.35 -1.51
CA ARG A 99 -12.18 21.12 -2.89
C ARG A 99 -11.14 22.14 -3.38
N ARG A 100 -11.07 23.30 -2.73
CA ARG A 100 -10.14 24.39 -3.05
C ARG A 100 -8.91 24.40 -2.17
N THR A 101 -8.83 23.54 -1.14
CA THR A 101 -7.69 23.51 -0.23
C THR A 101 -6.51 22.86 -0.95
N PRO A 102 -5.44 23.59 -1.30
CA PRO A 102 -4.24 22.99 -1.85
C PRO A 102 -3.57 22.11 -0.79
N PHE A 103 -3.23 20.89 -1.19
CA PHE A 103 -2.36 20.05 -0.40
C PHE A 103 -1.45 19.20 -1.29
N GLU A 104 -0.29 18.85 -0.75
CA GLU A 104 0.70 17.97 -1.37
C GLU A 104 1.13 16.92 -0.35
N VAL A 105 1.48 15.73 -0.83
CA VAL A 105 2.12 14.68 -0.04
C VAL A 105 3.39 14.28 -0.76
N THR A 106 4.52 14.43 -0.07
CA THR A 106 5.84 14.05 -0.57
C THR A 106 6.41 12.96 0.30
N ASP A 107 7.02 11.96 -0.32
CA ASP A 107 7.68 10.88 0.40
C ASP A 107 9.00 11.39 1.01
N ILE A 108 9.26 10.98 2.25
CA ILE A 108 10.56 11.15 2.89
C ILE A 108 11.31 9.83 2.67
N VAL A 109 12.37 9.88 1.88
CA VAL A 109 13.21 8.72 1.57
C VAL A 109 14.43 8.67 2.48
N CYS A 110 14.87 7.46 2.83
CA CYS A 110 16.13 7.25 3.52
C CYS A 110 17.29 7.54 2.57
N PRO A 111 18.20 8.47 2.89
CA PRO A 111 19.37 8.71 2.07
C PRO A 111 20.26 7.47 1.96
N GLU A 112 20.99 7.36 0.86
CA GLU A 112 21.98 6.30 0.66
C GLU A 112 23.11 6.40 1.69
N GLY A 113 23.46 5.25 2.29
CA GLY A 113 24.54 5.16 3.27
C GLY A 113 24.18 5.67 4.68
N VAL A 114 22.93 6.08 4.91
CA VAL A 114 22.43 6.47 6.24
C VAL A 114 21.60 5.33 6.82
N GLU A 115 21.78 5.04 8.11
CA GLU A 115 20.96 4.06 8.81
C GLU A 115 19.50 4.54 8.90
N PRO A 116 18.49 3.70 8.60
CA PRO A 116 17.09 4.14 8.57
C PRO A 116 16.62 4.81 9.86
N THR A 117 17.06 4.33 11.02
CA THR A 117 16.69 4.94 12.31
C THR A 117 17.28 6.33 12.47
N GLU A 118 18.50 6.57 12.00
CA GLU A 118 19.15 7.89 12.01
C GLU A 118 18.43 8.85 11.05
N ALA A 119 18.18 8.41 9.81
CA ALA A 119 17.44 9.18 8.81
C ALA A 119 16.03 9.57 9.30
N ARG A 120 15.37 8.67 10.05
CA ARG A 120 14.08 8.94 10.69
C ARG A 120 14.18 10.05 11.72
N VAL A 121 15.15 9.98 12.62
CA VAL A 121 15.35 11.00 13.66
C VAL A 121 15.66 12.36 13.03
N GLU A 122 16.53 12.41 12.01
CA GLU A 122 16.85 13.64 11.28
C GLU A 122 15.62 14.25 10.59
N ALA A 123 14.75 13.40 10.03
CA ALA A 123 13.49 13.82 9.45
C ALA A 123 12.42 14.23 10.48
N GLY A 124 12.67 14.09 11.78
CA GLY A 124 11.72 14.37 12.87
C GLY A 124 10.73 13.23 13.14
N LEU A 125 10.92 12.07 12.52
CA LEU A 125 10.13 10.85 12.75
C LEU A 125 10.59 10.14 14.03
N ARG A 126 9.74 9.25 14.53
CA ARG A 126 10.09 8.46 15.72
C ARG A 126 11.17 7.44 15.39
N ALA A 127 12.20 7.37 16.22
CA ALA A 127 13.12 6.24 16.23
C ALA A 127 12.31 4.97 16.51
N SER A 128 12.42 3.98 15.62
CA SER A 128 11.75 2.68 15.69
C SER A 128 12.77 1.57 15.74
#